data_AF-A0A0E9M1N5-F1
#
_entry.id   AF-A0A0E9M1N5-F1
#
_cell.length_a   1.000
_cell.length_b   1.000
_cell.length_c   1.000
_cell.angle_alpha   90.00
_cell.angle_beta   90.00
_cell.angle_gamma   90.00
#
_symmetry.space_group_name_H-M   'P 1'
#
loop_
_entity.id
_entity.type
_entity.pdbx_description
1 polymer ?
#
loop_
_entity_poly.entity_id
_entity_poly.type
_entity_poly.pdbx_seq_one_letter_code
_entity_poly.pdbx_strand_id
1 'polypeptide(L)'
;MEVKIDEPMLTEIAELTGGKYFRATDRQALEGIYQEIDAMEKNKIEVQEYTRHAEEFLPFALLALLFLLLEIVLRNTVLRTLP
;
A
#
# COMPACT_ATOMS: atom_id res chain seq x y z
N MET A 1 -7.47 28.40 -28.72
CA MET A 1 -6.01 28.34 -28.58
C MET A 1 -5.57 27.09 -29.32
N GLU A 2 -4.79 27.22 -30.40
CA GLU A 2 -4.21 26.06 -31.08
C GLU A 2 -3.13 25.46 -30.18
N VAL A 3 -3.30 24.20 -29.77
CA VAL A 3 -2.28 23.49 -29.02
C VAL A 3 -1.21 23.08 -30.04
N LYS A 4 -0.05 23.74 -29.99
CA LYS A 4 1.12 23.32 -30.76
C LYS A 4 1.72 22.09 -30.09
N ILE A 5 1.50 20.92 -30.69
CA ILE A 5 2.06 19.65 -30.24
C ILE A 5 3.18 19.27 -31.22
N ASP A 6 4.36 18.98 -30.69
CA ASP A 6 5.47 18.43 -31.46
C ASP A 6 5.30 16.91 -31.57
N GLU A 7 4.41 16.49 -32.47
CA GLU A 7 4.12 15.07 -32.73
C GLU A 7 5.35 14.27 -33.22
N PRO A 8 6.26 14.84 -34.05
CA PRO A 8 7.50 14.18 -34.43
C PRO A 8 8.36 13.79 -33.21
N MET A 9 8.61 14.73 -32.30
CA MET A 9 9.40 14.46 -31.09
C MET A 9 8.76 13.38 -30.21
N LEU A 10 7.43 13.45 -30.02
CA LEU A 10 6.72 12.46 -29.19
C LEU A 10 6.69 11.07 -29.83
N THR A 11 6.65 11.00 -31.16
CA THR A 11 6.73 9.73 -31.89
C THR A 11 8.12 9.11 -31.76
N GLU A 12 9.17 9.90 -31.89
CA GLU A 12 10.57 9.44 -31.71
C GLU A 12 10.79 8.87 -30.31
N ILE A 13 10.31 9.53 -29.26
CA ILE A 13 10.41 9.04 -27.88
C ILE A 13 9.67 7.71 -27.70
N ALA A 14 8.48 7.58 -28.28
CA ALA A 14 7.71 6.34 -28.22
C ALA A 14 8.46 5.19 -28.91
N GLU A 15 9.03 5.43 -30.09
CA GLU A 15 9.82 4.42 -30.82
C GLU A 15 11.09 4.01 -30.05
N LEU A 16 11.82 4.99 -29.49
CA LEU A 16 13.04 4.75 -28.70
C LEU A 16 12.77 3.91 -27.44
N THR A 17 11.59 4.06 -26.83
CA THR A 17 11.19 3.33 -25.61
C THR A 17 10.44 2.03 -25.91
N GLY A 18 10.17 1.72 -27.18
CA GLY A 18 9.34 0.57 -27.58
C GLY A 18 7.85 0.74 -27.25
N GLY A 19 7.41 1.96 -26.98
CA GLY A 19 6.01 2.33 -26.78
C GLY A 19 5.31 2.72 -28.08
N LYS A 20 4.10 3.27 -27.95
CA LYS A 20 3.32 3.81 -29.07
C LYS A 20 2.89 5.25 -28.79
N TYR A 21 2.96 6.10 -29.79
CA TYR A 21 2.41 7.45 -29.73
C TYR A 21 0.92 7.43 -30.09
N PHE A 22 0.11 8.15 -29.31
CA PHE A 22 -1.31 8.30 -29.56
C PHE A 22 -1.72 9.77 -29.47
N ARG A 23 -2.62 10.19 -30.36
CA ARG A 23 -3.21 11.53 -30.34
C ARG A 23 -4.72 11.44 -30.09
N ALA A 24 -5.14 11.83 -28.89
CA ALA A 24 -6.55 11.95 -28.56
C ALA A 24 -7.09 13.32 -28.99
N THR A 25 -7.88 13.36 -30.06
CA THR A 25 -8.57 14.58 -30.54
C THR A 25 -9.93 14.80 -29.88
N ASP A 26 -10.48 13.76 -29.25
CA ASP A 26 -11.76 13.76 -28.56
C ASP A 26 -11.76 12.75 -27.41
N ARG A 27 -12.83 12.76 -26.60
CA ARG A 27 -12.95 11.90 -25.41
C ARG A 27 -13.07 10.41 -25.77
N GLN A 28 -13.66 10.08 -26.91
CA GLN A 28 -13.89 8.70 -27.31
C GLN A 28 -12.58 8.07 -27.81
N ALA A 29 -11.78 8.83 -28.54
CA ALA A 29 -10.40 8.48 -28.89
C ALA A 29 -9.55 8.28 -27.62
N LEU A 30 -9.68 9.16 -26.63
CA LEU A 30 -8.96 9.02 -25.35
C LEU A 30 -9.30 7.71 -24.64
N GLU A 31 -10.59 7.36 -24.54
CA GLU A 31 -11.05 6.13 -23.89
C GLU A 31 -10.56 4.88 -24.62
N GLY A 32 -10.59 4.87 -25.96
CA GLY A 32 -10.04 3.78 -26.77
C GLY A 32 -8.53 3.60 -26.60
N ILE A 33 -7.78 4.70 -26.49
CA ILE A 33 -6.33 4.67 -26.23
C ILE A 33 -6.05 4.02 -24.87
N TYR A 34 -6.79 4.38 -23.82
CA TYR A 34 -6.63 3.77 -22.50
C TYR A 34 -6.94 2.26 -22.51
N GLN A 35 -7.95 1.83 -23.27
CA GLN A 35 -8.26 0.40 -23.44
C GLN A 35 -7.12 -0.36 -24.15
N GLU A 36 -6.50 0.24 -25.16
CA GLU A 36 -5.34 -0.37 -25.83
C GLU A 36 -4.12 -0.44 -24.90
N ILE A 37 -3.88 0.59 -24.08
CA ILE A 37 -2.80 0.60 -23.09
C ILE A 37 -3.01 -0.50 -22.05
N ASP A 38 -4.22 -0.63 -21.50
CA ASP A 38 -4.58 -1.67 -20.52
C ASP A 38 -4.39 -3.08 -21.10
N ALA A 39 -4.72 -3.29 -22.38
CA ALA A 39 -4.50 -4.56 -23.06
C ALA A 39 -3.02 -4.91 -23.28
N MET A 40 -2.12 -3.91 -23.32
CA MET A 40 -0.67 -4.10 -23.43
C MET A 40 0.01 -4.31 -22.07
N GLU A 41 -0.70 -4.10 -20.96
CA GLU A 41 -0.16 -4.26 -19.61
C GLU A 41 0.00 -5.76 -19.26
N LYS A 42 1.23 -6.27 -19.37
CA LYS A 42 1.54 -7.70 -19.18
C LYS A 42 1.43 -8.19 -17.75
N ASN A 43 1.46 -7.30 -16.76
CA ASN A 43 1.37 -7.64 -15.35
C ASN A 43 0.56 -6.55 -14.64
N LYS A 44 -0.64 -6.90 -14.18
CA LYS A 44 -1.31 -6.14 -13.11
C LYS A 44 -0.41 -6.26 -11.90
N ILE A 45 0.28 -5.19 -11.53
CA ILE A 45 0.95 -5.14 -10.24
C ILE A 45 -0.19 -5.09 -9.21
N GLU A 46 -0.70 -6.25 -8.82
CA GLU A 46 -1.39 -6.41 -7.56
C GLU A 46 -0.34 -6.10 -6.50
N VAL A 47 -0.24 -4.82 -6.15
CA VAL A 47 0.46 -4.40 -4.95
C VAL A 47 -0.32 -5.09 -3.83
N GLN A 48 0.14 -6.29 -3.46
CA GLN A 48 -0.29 -6.92 -2.24
C GLN A 48 0.18 -5.95 -1.16
N GLU A 49 -0.73 -5.11 -0.68
CA GLU A 49 -0.53 -4.33 0.52
C GLU A 49 -0.34 -5.34 1.65
N TYR A 50 0.91 -5.75 1.87
CA TYR A 50 1.29 -6.44 3.08
C TYR A 50 1.24 -5.39 4.20
N THR A 51 0.05 -5.17 4.75
CA THR A 51 -0.13 -4.35 5.95
C THR A 51 0.60 -5.05 7.08
N ARG A 52 1.82 -4.59 7.38
CA ARG A 52 2.63 -5.12 8.48
C ARG A 52 2.07 -4.59 9.79
N HIS A 53 1.05 -5.25 10.33
CA HIS A 53 0.56 -4.97 11.67
C HIS A 53 1.64 -5.37 12.69
N ALA A 54 2.20 -4.39 13.38
CA ALA A 54 3.04 -4.64 14.56
C ALA A 54 2.11 -4.88 15.76
N GLU A 55 2.10 -6.11 16.26
CA GLU A 55 1.33 -6.48 17.44
C GLU A 55 2.05 -6.03 18.72
N GLU A 56 1.79 -4.80 19.16
CA GLU A 56 2.36 -4.22 20.39
C GLU A 56 1.66 -4.72 21.68
N PHE A 57 0.84 -5.78 21.64
CA PHE A 57 0.10 -6.25 22.83
C PHE A 57 0.97 -7.02 23.83
N LEU A 58 2.06 -7.63 23.35
CA LEU A 58 2.96 -8.47 24.14
C LEU A 58 3.52 -7.78 25.41
N PRO A 59 4.04 -6.53 25.36
CA PRO A 59 4.50 -5.83 26.56
C PRO A 59 3.38 -5.61 27.59
N PHE A 60 2.15 -5.32 27.15
CA PHE A 60 1.01 -5.16 28.06
C PHE A 60 0.59 -6.48 28.71
N ALA A 61 0.60 -7.58 27.95
CA ALA A 61 0.31 -8.92 28.48
C ALA A 61 1.34 -9.34 29.53
N LEU A 62 2.63 -9.05 29.31
CA LEU A 62 3.69 -9.33 30.29
C LEU A 62 3.54 -8.48 31.56
N LEU A 63 3.20 -7.19 31.44
CA LEU A 63 2.91 -6.35 32.60
C LEU A 63 1.71 -6.86 33.40
N ALA A 64 0.63 -7.27 32.73
CA ALA A 64 -0.54 -7.84 33.39
C ALA A 64 -0.20 -9.13 34.14
N LEU A 65 0.60 -10.01 33.54
CA LEU A 65 1.07 -11.24 34.16
C LEU A 65 1.94 -10.95 35.40
N LEU A 66 2.84 -9.95 35.30
CA LEU A 66 3.68 -9.53 36.42
C LEU A 66 2.84 -9.03 37.60
N PHE A 67 1.85 -8.17 37.35
CA PHE A 67 0.96 -7.67 38.41
C PHE A 67 0.14 -8.78 39.06
N LEU A 68 -0.33 -9.76 38.28
CA LEU A 68 -1.04 -10.93 38.81
C LEU A 68 -0.15 -11.77 39.73
N LEU A 69 1.09 -12.04 39.31
CA LEU A 69 2.05 -12.77 40.14
C LEU A 69 2.40 -11.99 41.42
N LEU A 70 2.60 -10.67 41.31
CA LEU A 70 2.83 -9.82 42.47
C LEU A 70 1.66 -9.84 43.44
N GLU A 71 0.42 -9.79 42.96
CA GLU A 71 -0.79 -9.91 43.79
C GLU A 71 -0.79 -11.24 44.56
N ILE A 72 -0.52 -12.36 43.89
CA ILE A 72 -0.48 -13.69 44.52
C ILE A 72 0.62 -13.76 45.58
N VAL A 73 1.80 -13.23 45.28
CA VAL A 73 2.92 -13.20 46.23
C VAL A 73 2.58 -12.32 47.42
N LEU A 74 2.09 -11.10 47.20
CA LEU A 74 1.71 -10.16 48.25
C LEU A 74 0.60 -10.74 49.14
N ARG A 75 -0.44 -11.34 48.54
CA ARG A 75 -1.53 -12.04 49.24
C ARG A 75 -1.02 -13.17 50.13
N ASN A 76 -0.04 -13.96 49.66
CA ASN A 76 0.47 -15.11 50.40
C ASN A 76 1.57 -14.78 51.42
N THR A 77 2.26 -13.65 51.27
CA THR A 77 3.43 -13.30 52.12
C THR A 77 3.15 -12.15 53.08
N VAL A 78 2.68 -11.00 52.57
CA VAL A 78 2.54 -9.74 53.34
C VAL A 78 1.10 -9.50 53.79
N LEU A 79 0.14 -9.74 52.91
CA LEU A 79 -1.30 -9.63 53.16
C LEU A 79 -1.89 -10.98 53.58
N ARG A 80 -1.11 -11.82 54.27
CA ARG A 80 -1.66 -12.93 55.05
C ARG A 80 -2.67 -12.29 55.98
N THR A 81 -3.94 -12.48 55.65
CA THR A 81 -5.12 -12.10 56.42
C THR A 81 -4.79 -12.06 57.90
N LEU A 82 -4.49 -10.87 58.41
CA LEU A 82 -4.80 -10.58 59.79
C LEU A 82 -6.32 -10.80 59.87
N PRO A 83 -6.80 -11.70 60.75
CA PRO A 83 -8.22 -11.87 60.97
C PRO A 83 -8.87 -10.53 61.33
#